data_AF-A0A847PWQ3-F1
#
_entry.id   AF-A0A847PWQ3-F1
#
_cell.length_a   1.000
_cell.length_b   1.000
_cell.length_c   1.000
_cell.angle_alpha   90.00
_cell.angle_beta   90.00
_cell.angle_gamma   90.00
#
_symmetry.space_group_name_H-M   'P 1'
#
loop_
_entity.id
_entity.type
_entity.pdbx_description
1 polymer ?
#
loop_
_entity_poly.entity_id
_entity_poly.type
_entity_poly.pdbx_seq_one_letter_code
_entity_poly.pdbx_strand_id
1 'polypeptide(L)' 'MSFEKHYIVVEGPIGVGKTTLCGLLAEAWKARLVLEEVEENPFLPMFYRD' A
#
# COMPACT_ATOMS: atom_id res chain seq x y z
N MET A 1 18.92 22.70 4.57
CA MET A 1 18.57 21.42 5.23
C MET A 1 17.93 20.53 4.19
N SER A 2 18.62 19.48 3.76
CA SER A 2 18.06 18.45 2.88
C SER A 2 17.18 17.55 3.74
N PHE A 3 15.87 17.53 3.50
CA PHE A 3 15.01 16.47 4.03
C PHE A 3 15.03 15.34 3.01
N GLU A 4 15.96 14.39 3.14
CA GLU A 4 15.89 13.18 2.36
C GLU A 4 14.64 12.39 2.77
N LYS A 5 13.66 12.33 1.87
CA LYS A 5 12.47 11.50 2.06
C LYS A 5 12.81 10.10 1.57
N HIS A 6 12.91 9.15 2.50
CA HIS A 6 13.01 7.73 2.17
C HIS A 6 11.62 7.17 1.91
N TYR A 7 11.44 6.56 0.74
CA TYR A 7 10.20 5.90 0.36
C TYR A 7 10.43 4.40 0.31
N ILE A 8 9.44 3.65 0.78
CA ILE A 8 9.42 2.19 0.72
C ILE A 8 8.12 1.80 0.03
N VAL A 9 8.25 1.01 -1.02
CA VAL A 9 7.13 0.50 -1.82
C VAL A 9 7.05 -1.01 -1.59
N VAL A 10 5.84 -1.50 -1.30
CA VAL A 10 5.58 -2.91 -1.04
C VAL A 10 4.61 -3.43 -2.11
N GLU A 11 5.11 -4.31 -2.97
CA GLU A 11 4.37 -4.91 -4.09
C GLU A 11 4.22 -6.43 -3.91
N GLY A 12 3.18 -7.02 -4.51
CA GLY A 12 2.98 -8.47 -4.50
C GLY A 12 1.53 -8.91 -4.68
N PRO A 13 1.29 -10.24 -4.73
CA PRO A 13 -0.04 -10.81 -5.00
C PRO A 13 -1.12 -10.36 -4.00
N ILE A 14 -2.38 -10.42 -4.42
CA ILE A 14 -3.53 -10.17 -3.54
C ILE A 14 -3.58 -11.27 -2.46
N GLY A 15 -3.86 -10.89 -1.22
CA GLY A 15 -3.94 -11.81 -0.08
C GLY A 15 -2.61 -12.16 0.60
N VAL A 16 -1.46 -11.71 0.08
CA VAL A 16 -0.14 -12.02 0.69
C VAL A 16 0.19 -11.23 1.97
N GLY A 17 -0.68 -10.30 2.39
CA GLY A 17 -0.51 -9.54 3.63
C GLY A 17 0.24 -8.20 3.52
N LYS A 18 0.31 -7.60 2.32
CA LYS A 18 0.99 -6.31 2.08
C LYS A 18 0.52 -5.19 3.01
N THR A 19 -0.80 -4.98 3.10
CA THR A 19 -1.40 -3.94 3.94
C THR A 19 -1.01 -4.10 5.40
N THR A 20 -1.01 -5.33 5.92
CA THR A 20 -0.58 -5.64 7.28
C THR A 20 0.90 -5.31 7.49
N LEU A 21 1.77 -5.72 6.56
CA LEU A 21 3.20 -5.39 6.63
C LEU A 21 3.44 -3.88 6.60
N CYS A 22 2.79 -3.15 5.70
CA CYS A 22 2.91 -1.70 5.61
C CYS A 22 2.46 -1.01 6.92
N GLY A 23 1.38 -1.49 7.55
CA GLY A 23 0.93 -0.98 8.85
C GLY A 23 1.98 -1.17 9.95
N LEU A 24 2.56 -2.37 10.06
CA LEU A 24 3.61 -2.67 11.03
C LEU A 24 4.87 -1.82 10.82
N LEU A 25 5.29 -1.62 9.57
CA LEU A 25 6.44 -0.78 9.23
C LEU A 25 6.17 0.69 9.55
N ALA A 26 4.97 1.19 9.25
CA ALA A 26 4.57 2.56 9.55
C ALA A 26 4.58 2.83 11.06
N GLU A 27 4.08 1.89 11.87
CA GLU A 27 4.12 1.97 13.33
C GLU A 27 5.57 1.96 13.84
N ALA A 28 6.38 0.98 13.42
CA ALA A 28 7.74 0.80 13.89
C ALA A 28 8.65 2.01 13.60
N TRP A 29 8.45 2.66 12.46
CA TRP A 29 9.29 3.78 12.00
C TRP A 29 8.64 5.15 12.10
N LYS A 30 7.42 5.23 12.65
CA LYS A 30 6.62 6.47 12.67
C LYS A 30 6.51 7.10 11.28
N ALA A 31 6.40 6.26 10.26
CA ALA A 31 6.32 6.69 8.88
C ALA A 31 4.87 7.02 8.49
N ARG A 32 4.71 7.84 7.46
CA ARG A 32 3.41 8.04 6.83
C ARG A 32 3.03 6.78 6.06
N LEU A 33 1.91 6.17 6.43
CA LEU A 33 1.29 5.10 5.65
C LEU A 33 0.51 5.70 4.47
N VAL A 34 0.70 5.14 3.28
CA VAL A 34 -0.07 5.46 2.07
C VAL A 34 -0.58 4.13 1.53
N LEU A 35 -1.89 3.97 1.45
CA LEU A 35 -2.56 2.76 0.97
C LEU A 35 -3.27 3.04 -0.36
N GLU A 36 -3.52 1.97 -1.12
CA GLU A 36 -4.40 2.03 -2.30
C GLU A 36 -5.87 2.16 -1.88
N GLU A 37 -6.63 2.96 -2.63
CA GLU A 37 -8.08 3.08 -2.48
C GLU A 37 -8.77 2.13 -3.48
N VAL A 38 -8.79 0.84 -3.13
CA VAL A 38 -9.28 -0.26 -4.00
C VAL A 38 -10.72 -0.03 -4.44
N GLU A 39 -11.55 0.52 -3.55
CA GLU A 39 -12.99 0.77 -3.77
C GLU A 39 -13.25 1.84 -4.83
N GLU A 40 -12.30 2.75 -5.04
CA GLU A 40 -12.42 3.80 -6.05
C GLU A 40 -11.92 3.37 -7.44
N ASN A 41 -11.34 2.17 -7.56
CA ASN A 41 -10.79 1.72 -8.83
C ASN A 41 -11.90 1.30 -9.82
N PRO A 42 -12.16 2.08 -10.89
CA PRO A 42 -13.28 1.82 -11.79
C PRO A 42 -13.08 0.57 -12.66
N PHE A 43 -11.87 0.00 -12.70
CA PHE A 43 -11.51 -1.13 -13.55
C PHE A 43 -11.67 -2.49 -12.84
N LEU A 44 -11.52 -2.54 -11.51
CA LEU A 44 -11.55 -3.81 -10.77
C LEU A 44 -12.89 -4.57 -10.91
N PRO A 45 -14.08 -3.94 -10.83
CA PRO A 45 -15.33 -4.67 -10.99
C PRO A 45 -15.47 -5.35 -12.37
N MET A 46 -14.89 -4.75 -13.41
CA MET A 46 -14.86 -5.32 -14.76
C MET A 46 -13.82 -6.43 -14.90
N PHE A 47 -12.69 -6.32 -14.18
CA PHE A 47 -11.63 -7.32 -14.18
C PHE A 47 -12.06 -8.63 -13.49
N TYR A 48 -12.90 -8.56 -12.45
CA TYR A 48 -13.43 -9.72 -11.72
C TYR A 48 -14.77 -10.25 -12.28
N ARG A 49 -15.12 -9.90 -13.52
CA ARG A 49 -16.45 -10.18 -14.07
C ARG A 49 -16.57 -11.56 -14.75
N ASP A 50 -15.47 -12.31 -14.82
CA ASP A 50 -15.38 -13.69 -15.30
C ASP A 50 -15.16 -14.68 -14.15
#